data_AF-A0A699YM92-F1
#
_entry.id   AF-A0A699YM92-F1
#
_cell.length_a   1.000
_cell.length_b   1.000
_cell.length_c   1.000
_cell.angle_alpha   90.00
_cell.angle_beta   90.00
_cell.angle_gamma   90.00
#
_symmetry.space_group_name_H-M   'P 1'
#
loop_
_entity.id
_entity.type
_entity.pdbx_description
1 polymer ?
#
loop_
_entity_poly.entity_id
_entity_poly.type
_entity_poly.pdbx_seq_one_letter_code
_entity_poly.pdbx_strand_id
1 'polypeptide(L)'
;MRGADGGPWRMLCALPALWVGLLYDAQAQSEALALVSDWTEEEREYQRREGPKFGLRTPFRAGTLQDVAKDVLRISRGGLERRGLDEASFLT
;
A
#
# COMPACT_ATOMS: atom_id res chain seq x y z
N MET A 1 11.19 -3.99 2.57
CA MET A 1 10.50 -3.22 1.50
C MET A 1 11.53 -2.34 0.83
N ARG A 2 11.81 -2.57 -0.46
CA ARG A 2 12.94 -1.95 -1.20
C ARG A 2 12.51 -1.11 -2.42
N GLY A 3 11.20 -0.90 -2.59
CA GLY A 3 10.62 -0.25 -3.78
C GLY A 3 10.19 1.20 -3.59
N ALA A 4 10.60 1.85 -2.50
CA ALA A 4 10.27 3.25 -2.23
C ALA A 4 11.51 4.12 -2.40
N ASP A 5 11.33 5.27 -3.05
CA ASP A 5 12.37 6.27 -3.19
C ASP A 5 12.68 6.95 -1.85
N GLY A 6 13.90 7.49 -1.74
CA GLY A 6 14.23 8.42 -0.67
C GLY A 6 13.40 9.70 -0.80
N GLY A 7 12.98 10.27 0.34
CA GLY A 7 12.10 11.44 0.35
C GLY A 7 12.36 12.37 1.54
N PRO A 8 11.60 13.48 1.63
CA PRO A 8 11.66 14.39 2.77
C PRO A 8 11.24 13.67 4.06
N TRP A 9 11.60 14.26 5.22
CA TRP A 9 11.39 13.67 6.55
C TRP A 9 10.02 13.03 6.77
N ARG A 10 8.93 13.72 6.39
CA ARG A 10 7.56 13.20 6.54
C ARG A 10 7.35 11.87 5.81
N MET A 11 7.91 11.72 4.61
CA MET A 11 7.82 10.47 3.84
C MET A 11 8.70 9.36 4.43
N LEU A 12 9.84 9.70 5.03
CA LEU A 12 10.70 8.73 5.73
C LEU A 12 9.96 8.09 6.92
N CYS A 13 9.13 8.86 7.63
CA CYS A 13 8.30 8.32 8.72
C CYS A 13 7.05 7.59 8.22
N ALA A 14 6.44 8.05 7.12
CA ALA A 14 5.24 7.44 6.55
C ALA A 14 5.50 6.04 5.97
N LEU A 15 6.66 5.82 5.34
CA LEU A 15 7.02 4.55 4.72
C LEU A 15 7.00 3.35 5.69
N PRO A 16 7.69 3.37 6.84
CA PRO A 16 7.60 2.27 7.81
C PRO A 16 6.20 2.14 8.39
N ALA A 17 5.50 3.25 8.66
CA ALA A 17 4.12 3.21 9.16
C ALA A 17 3.18 2.47 8.20
N LEU A 18 3.29 2.71 6.88
CA LEU A 18 2.50 2.01 5.87
C LEU A 18 2.65 0.49 5.97
N TRP A 19 3.89 0.02 6.08
CA TRP A 19 4.18 -1.42 6.14
C TRP A 19 3.85 -2.06 7.48
N VAL A 20 4.07 -1.36 8.59
CA VAL A 20 3.64 -1.81 9.91
C VAL A 20 2.11 -1.97 9.93
N GLY A 21 1.37 -0.99 9.40
CA GLY A 21 -0.09 -1.06 9.30
C GLY A 21 -0.60 -2.23 8.47
N LEU A 22 0.11 -2.59 7.39
CA LEU A 22 -0.29 -3.73 6.54
C LEU A 22 0.08 -5.09 7.13
N LEU A 23 1.24 -5.17 7.80
CA LEU A 23 1.88 -6.46 8.08
C LEU A 23 1.89 -6.84 9.56
N TYR A 24 1.63 -5.93 10.50
CA TYR A 24 1.76 -6.23 11.94
C TYR A 24 0.40 -6.38 12.64
N ASP A 25 -0.66 -6.53 11.87
CA ASP A 25 -2.02 -6.82 12.34
C ASP A 25 -2.64 -7.94 11.48
N ALA A 26 -3.24 -8.94 12.12
CA ALA A 26 -3.73 -10.14 11.44
C ALA A 26 -4.90 -9.85 10.48
N GLN A 27 -5.79 -8.92 10.86
CA GLN A 27 -6.90 -8.54 10.00
C GLN A 27 -6.41 -7.76 8.77
N ALA A 28 -5.45 -6.85 8.95
CA ALA A 28 -4.84 -6.11 7.85
C ALA A 28 -4.14 -7.03 6.85
N GLN A 29 -3.42 -8.06 7.33
CA GLN A 29 -2.84 -9.08 6.47
C GLN A 29 -3.90 -9.84 5.67
N SER A 30 -5.01 -10.23 6.31
CA SER A 30 -6.11 -10.93 5.63
C SER A 30 -6.77 -10.05 4.56
N GLU A 31 -7.03 -8.77 4.86
CA GLU A 31 -7.60 -7.81 3.90
C GLU A 31 -6.64 -7.55 2.73
N ALA A 32 -5.35 -7.39 3.00
CA ALA A 32 -4.32 -7.20 1.99
C ALA A 32 -4.17 -8.44 1.10
N LEU A 33 -4.21 -9.65 1.68
CA LEU A 33 -4.19 -10.89 0.91
C LEU A 33 -5.42 -11.02 0.02
N ALA A 34 -6.61 -10.72 0.55
CA ALA A 34 -7.84 -10.76 -0.24
C ALA A 34 -7.78 -9.79 -1.44
N LEU A 35 -7.25 -8.58 -1.24
CA LEU A 35 -7.10 -7.56 -2.29
C LEU A 35 -6.26 -8.02 -3.48
N VAL A 36 -5.25 -8.87 -3.25
CA VAL A 36 -4.31 -9.33 -4.28
C VAL A 36 -4.49 -10.80 -4.67
N SER A 37 -5.46 -11.49 -4.07
CA SER A 37 -5.59 -12.96 -4.15
C SER A 37 -5.85 -13.49 -5.56
N ASP A 38 -6.49 -12.69 -6.40
CA ASP A 38 -6.84 -13.03 -7.78
C ASP A 38 -5.90 -12.40 -8.81
N TRP A 39 -4.80 -11.77 -8.38
CA TRP A 39 -3.87 -11.12 -9.31
C TRP A 39 -3.01 -12.16 -10.02
N THR A 40 -2.88 -12.04 -11.34
CA THR A 40 -1.98 -12.91 -12.10
C THR A 40 -0.53 -12.44 -12.01
N GLU A 41 0.40 -13.29 -12.47
CA GLU A 41 1.81 -12.91 -12.55
C GLU A 41 2.03 -11.78 -13.56
N GLU A 42 1.34 -11.85 -14.70
CA GLU A 42 1.40 -10.85 -15.77
C GLU A 42 0.86 -9.51 -15.30
N GLU A 43 -0.22 -9.51 -14.51
CA GLU A 43 -0.76 -8.29 -13.89
C GLU A 43 0.28 -7.67 -12.94
N ARG A 44 0.90 -8.46 -12.06
CA ARG A 44 1.96 -7.96 -11.16
C ARG A 44 3.18 -7.43 -11.91
N GLU A 45 3.59 -8.12 -12.97
CA GLU A 45 4.68 -7.70 -13.86
C GLU A 45 4.36 -6.37 -14.55
N TYR A 46 3.16 -6.27 -15.12
CA TYR A 46 2.69 -5.06 -15.80
C TYR A 46 2.72 -3.86 -14.84
N GLN A 47 2.20 -4.00 -13.62
CA GLN A 47 2.23 -2.93 -12.63
C GLN A 47 3.67 -2.51 -12.27
N ARG A 48 4.58 -3.47 -12.13
CA ARG A 48 5.99 -3.17 -11.82
C ARG A 48 6.72 -2.46 -12.96
N ARG A 49 6.38 -2.78 -14.21
CA ARG A 49 7.01 -2.18 -15.40
C ARG A 49 6.44 -0.80 -15.75
N GLU A 50 5.13 -0.62 -15.64
CA GLU A 50 4.45 0.61 -16.04
C GLU A 50 4.28 1.61 -14.88
N GLY A 51 4.27 1.13 -13.64
CA GLY A 51 4.20 1.94 -12.42
C GLY A 51 5.26 3.06 -12.36
N PRO A 52 6.55 2.81 -12.64
CA PRO A 52 7.56 3.87 -12.68
C PRO A 52 7.30 4.96 -13.73
N LYS A 53 6.55 4.67 -14.79
CA LYS A 53 6.28 5.62 -15.89
C LYS A 53 5.03 6.46 -15.62
N PHE A 54 3.94 5.82 -15.17
CA PHE A 54 2.63 6.46 -15.03
C PHE A 54 2.23 6.72 -13.57
N GLY A 55 2.97 6.19 -12.60
CA GLY A 55 2.68 6.30 -11.18
C GLY A 55 1.29 5.77 -10.83
N LEU A 56 0.55 6.51 -10.00
CA LEU A 56 -0.82 6.16 -9.62
C LEU A 56 -1.81 6.20 -10.79
N ARG A 57 -1.46 6.83 -11.91
CA ARG A 57 -2.30 6.86 -13.12
C ARG A 57 -2.14 5.62 -13.99
N THR A 58 -1.30 4.66 -13.59
CA THR A 58 -1.15 3.37 -14.30
C THR A 58 -2.52 2.69 -14.39
N PRO A 59 -3.04 2.42 -15.60
CA PRO A 59 -4.31 1.72 -15.77
C PRO A 59 -4.25 0.33 -15.14
N PHE A 60 -5.30 -0.08 -14.43
CA PHE A 60 -5.37 -1.42 -13.86
C PHE A 60 -6.83 -1.88 -13.77
N ARG A 61 -7.15 -2.96 -14.50
CA ARG A 61 -8.51 -3.50 -14.63
C ARG A 61 -9.51 -2.39 -15.01
N ALA A 62 -10.59 -2.21 -14.26
CA ALA A 62 -11.62 -1.20 -14.52
C ALA A 62 -11.25 0.21 -14.03
N GLY A 63 -10.06 0.41 -13.45
CA GLY A 63 -9.65 1.68 -12.86
C GLY A 63 -8.16 1.94 -13.00
N THR A 64 -7.55 2.48 -11.95
CA THR A 64 -6.13 2.82 -11.92
C THR A 64 -5.44 2.26 -10.69
N LEU A 65 -4.10 2.27 -10.68
CA LEU A 65 -3.31 1.92 -9.51
C LEU A 65 -3.60 2.84 -8.31
N GLN A 66 -4.13 4.06 -8.54
CA GLN A 66 -4.61 4.93 -7.48
C GLN A 66 -5.76 4.32 -6.67
N ASP A 67 -6.66 3.58 -7.31
CA ASP A 67 -7.82 2.99 -6.64
C ASP A 67 -7.36 1.88 -5.70
N VAL A 68 -6.45 1.03 -6.18
CA VAL A 68 -5.76 0.05 -5.32
C VAL A 68 -4.99 0.73 -4.20
N ALA A 69 -4.28 1.84 -4.46
CA ALA A 69 -3.51 2.55 -3.44
C ALA A 69 -4.41 3.13 -2.33
N LYS A 70 -5.64 3.56 -2.65
CA LYS A 70 -6.62 4.00 -1.64
C LYS A 70 -7.04 2.85 -0.73
N ASP A 71 -7.29 1.66 -1.29
CA ASP A 71 -7.60 0.47 -0.51
C ASP A 71 -6.44 0.05 0.38
N VAL A 72 -5.21 0.03 -0.16
CA VAL A 72 -3.99 -0.24 0.62
C VAL A 72 -3.84 0.75 1.77
N LEU A 73 -4.06 2.04 1.53
CA LEU A 73 -3.97 3.07 2.58
C LEU A 73 -5.05 2.87 3.66
N ARG A 74 -6.28 2.53 3.27
CA ARG A 74 -7.38 2.21 4.20
C ARG A 74 -7.03 1.01 5.08
N ILE A 75 -6.54 -0.09 4.48
CA ILE A 75 -6.15 -1.30 5.22
C ILE A 75 -5.03 -0.99 6.21
N SER A 76 -3.99 -0.28 5.74
CA SER A 76 -2.83 0.08 6.57
C SER A 76 -3.22 0.94 7.78
N ARG A 77 -4.05 1.98 7.58
CA ARG A 77 -4.57 2.80 8.69
C ARG A 77 -5.33 1.95 9.71
N GLY A 78 -6.21 1.06 9.24
CA GLY A 78 -6.96 0.17 10.14
C GLY A 78 -6.05 -0.75 10.98
N GLY A 79 -4.95 -1.24 10.39
CA GLY A 79 -3.96 -2.02 11.15
C GLY A 79 -3.20 -1.19 12.19
N LEU A 80 -2.84 0.05 11.88
CA LEU A 80 -2.23 0.97 12.86
C LEU A 80 -3.19 1.35 13.99
N GLU A 81 -4.46 1.59 13.67
CA GLU A 81 -5.51 1.87 14.66
C GLU A 81 -5.69 0.70 15.63
N ARG A 82 -5.74 -0.54 15.13
CA ARG A 82 -5.86 -1.74 15.96
C ARG A 82 -4.63 -2.00 16.84
N ARG A 83 -3.45 -1.58 16.41
CA ARG A 83 -2.25 -1.62 17.26
C ARG A 83 -2.35 -0.66 18.46
N GLY A 84 -3.14 0.41 18.36
CA GLY A 84 -3.47 1.29 19.49
C GLY A 84 -2.32 2.18 19.97
N LEU A 85 -1.35 2.48 19.10
CA LEU A 85 -0.12 3.24 19.44
C LEU A 85 -0.12 4.69 18.90
N ASP A 86 -1.25 5.19 18.42
CA ASP A 86 -1.40 6.55 17.82
C ASP A 86 -0.50 6.80 16.58
N GLU A 87 -0.15 5.72 15.88
CA GLU A 87 0.75 5.73 14.72
C GLU A 87 0.05 6.10 13.39
N ALA A 88 -1.29 6.10 13.36
CA ALA A 88 -2.08 6.34 12.14
C ALA A 88 -1.86 7.76 11.56
N SER A 89 -1.45 8.70 12.42
CA SER A 89 -1.10 10.08 12.06
C SER A 89 0.11 10.18 11.11
N PHE A 90 0.96 9.16 11.04
CA PHE A 90 2.06 9.12 10.07
C PHE A 90 1.60 8.92 8.62
N LEU A 91 0.34 8.54 8.41
CA LEU A 91 -0.24 8.32 7.09
C LEU A 91 -1.21 9.43 6.65
N THR A 92 -1.53 10.42 7.51
CA THR A 92 -2.39 11.58 7.18
C THR A 92 -1.68 12.68 6.41
#